data_AF-A0A7S2ZGH1-F1
#
_entry.id   AF-A0A7S2ZGH1-F1
#
_cell.length_a   1.000
_cell.length_b   1.000
_cell.length_c   1.000
_cell.angle_alpha   90.00
_cell.angle_beta   90.00
_cell.angle_gamma   90.00
#
_symmetry.space_group_name_H-M   'P 1'
#
loop_
_entity.id
_entity.type
_entity.pdbx_description
1 polymer ?
#
loop_
_entity_poly.entity_id
_entity_poly.type
_entity_poly.pdbx_seq_one_letter_code
_entity_poly.pdbx_strand_id
1 'polypeptide(L)'
;MLGENGTGKTTFIRMLAGLTKADSEAQVPTLNVSYKPQKISPTFDGTVRQLLHKRIRDTYLHPQFMSDVTKPMMIEQLLDEDVKHLSGGELQRVALVMALGKPADIYLIDEPSAYLDSDQRIVAAKVIKRYILHAKKTAFIVEHDFIMATYLADRVVVYDGKPGIDCTAHTPQPLLTGMNIFLKNLEITFRRDPTNFRPRINKNNSVKDVEQKTSGQYFFVDTARDKD
;
A
#
# COMPACT_ATOMS: atom_id res chain seq x y z
N MET A 1 -4.60 4.01 3.65
CA MET A 1 -4.46 5.25 4.44
C MET A 1 -4.04 6.35 3.48
N LEU A 2 -4.83 7.42 3.38
CA LEU A 2 -4.66 8.49 2.41
C LEU A 2 -4.59 9.84 3.10
N GLY A 3 -3.79 10.76 2.55
CA GLY A 3 -3.56 12.11 3.10
C GLY A 3 -2.27 12.69 2.53
N GLU A 4 -2.08 14.01 2.68
CA GLU A 4 -0.85 14.67 2.21
C GLU A 4 0.40 14.20 2.95
N ASN A 5 1.58 14.45 2.39
CA ASN A 5 2.84 14.17 3.09
C ASN A 5 2.95 15.07 4.33
N GLY A 6 3.50 14.54 5.43
CA GLY A 6 3.58 15.28 6.69
C GLY A 6 2.29 15.27 7.54
N THR A 7 1.27 14.49 7.16
CA THR A 7 0.03 14.28 7.95
C THR A 7 0.11 13.10 8.94
N GLY A 8 1.30 12.61 9.27
CA GLY A 8 1.46 11.59 10.31
C GLY A 8 1.12 10.14 9.94
N LYS A 9 0.82 9.81 8.68
CA LYS A 9 0.52 8.44 8.21
C LYS A 9 1.59 7.41 8.63
N THR A 10 2.87 7.69 8.32
CA THR A 10 4.00 6.83 8.69
C THR A 10 4.20 6.79 10.20
N THR A 11 3.96 7.88 10.92
CA THR A 11 4.00 7.90 12.39
C THR A 11 2.96 6.95 12.98
N PHE A 12 1.74 6.96 12.45
CA PHE A 12 0.68 6.04 12.88
C PHE A 12 1.03 4.58 12.61
N ILE A 13 1.57 4.26 11.43
CA ILE A 13 2.06 2.91 11.14
C ILE A 13 3.19 2.50 12.09
N ARG A 14 4.13 3.39 12.41
CA ARG A 14 5.22 3.09 13.35
C ARG A 14 4.71 2.87 14.77
N MET A 15 3.65 3.57 15.18
CA MET A 15 2.98 3.31 16.45
C MET A 15 2.32 1.92 16.47
N LEU A 16 1.61 1.55 15.40
CA LEU A 16 1.04 0.19 15.27
C LEU A 16 2.12 -0.90 15.22
N ALA A 17 3.29 -0.60 14.66
CA ALA A 17 4.43 -1.52 14.62
C ALA A 17 5.18 -1.64 15.96
N GLY A 18 4.82 -0.85 16.98
CA GLY A 18 5.54 -0.77 18.26
C GLY A 18 6.90 -0.08 18.18
N LEU A 19 7.19 0.63 17.09
CA LEU A 19 8.44 1.36 16.85
C LEU A 19 8.44 2.78 17.43
N THR A 20 7.26 3.29 17.76
CA THR A 20 7.04 4.63 18.33
C THR A 20 5.93 4.52 19.38
N LYS A 21 6.11 5.13 20.55
CA LYS A 21 5.06 5.17 21.59
C LYS A 21 4.13 6.35 21.34
N ALA A 22 2.86 6.20 21.71
CA ALA A 22 1.96 7.33 21.80
C ALA A 22 2.36 8.21 22.99
N ASP A 23 2.11 9.51 22.87
CA ASP A 23 2.34 10.46 23.97
C ASP A 23 1.26 10.34 25.06
N SER A 24 0.09 9.81 24.71
CA SER A 24 -1.00 9.50 25.64
C SER A 24 -0.84 8.11 26.27
N GLU A 25 -1.63 7.83 27.30
CA GLU A 25 -1.68 6.51 27.96
C GLU A 25 -2.34 5.41 27.10
N ALA A 26 -2.68 5.70 25.84
CA ALA A 26 -3.32 4.76 24.95
C ALA A 26 -2.38 3.56 24.65
N GLN A 27 -2.86 2.35 24.97
CA GLN A 27 -2.14 1.12 24.65
C GLN A 27 -2.60 0.56 23.31
N VAL A 28 -1.64 0.30 22.43
CA VAL A 28 -1.89 -0.46 21.19
C VAL A 28 -1.90 -1.95 21.55
N PRO A 29 -2.90 -2.73 21.09
CA PRO A 29 -2.94 -4.16 21.32
C PRO A 29 -1.65 -4.84 20.86
N THR A 30 -1.15 -5.80 21.65
CA THR A 30 0.02 -6.59 21.29
C THR A 30 -0.38 -7.58 20.20
N LEU A 31 -0.07 -7.26 18.96
CA LEU A 31 -0.32 -8.11 17.79
C LEU A 31 1.00 -8.49 17.16
N ASN A 32 1.06 -9.67 16.54
CA ASN A 32 2.22 -10.03 15.75
C ASN A 32 2.19 -9.24 14.44
N VAL A 33 3.12 -8.30 14.28
CA VAL A 33 3.15 -7.37 13.15
C VAL A 33 4.28 -7.71 12.19
N SER A 34 3.97 -7.68 10.89
CA SER A 34 4.96 -7.58 9.83
C SER A 34 4.94 -6.18 9.24
N TYR A 35 6.11 -5.55 9.10
CA TYR A 35 6.22 -4.16 8.67
C TYR A 35 7.19 -4.03 7.48
N LYS A 36 6.69 -3.47 6.38
CA LYS A 36 7.48 -2.95 5.25
C LYS A 36 7.62 -1.44 5.40
N PRO A 37 8.82 -0.89 5.65
CA PRO A 37 9.02 0.56 5.78
C PRO A 37 9.02 1.27 4.42
N GLN A 38 8.71 2.57 4.44
CA GLN A 38 8.75 3.44 3.27
C GLN A 38 10.15 3.48 2.65
N LYS A 39 11.16 3.82 3.46
CA LYS A 39 12.57 3.82 3.07
C LYS A 39 13.17 2.45 3.32
N ILE A 40 13.71 1.84 2.27
CA ILE A 40 14.48 0.59 2.33
C ILE A 40 15.92 0.92 1.97
N SER A 41 16.86 0.37 2.74
CA SER A 41 18.29 0.47 2.44
C SER A 41 18.87 -0.94 2.36
N PRO A 42 19.71 -1.25 1.36
CA PRO A 42 20.28 -2.58 1.20
C PRO A 42 21.47 -2.75 2.15
N THR A 43 21.19 -3.01 3.43
CA THR A 43 22.22 -3.15 4.47
C THR A 43 22.64 -4.60 4.72
N PHE A 44 22.09 -5.56 3.98
CA PHE A 44 22.41 -6.98 4.16
C PHE A 44 23.65 -7.35 3.34
N ASP A 45 24.63 -7.98 4.01
CA ASP A 45 25.81 -8.55 3.38
C ASP A 45 25.50 -9.98 2.91
N GLY A 46 25.29 -10.15 1.60
CA GLY A 46 25.04 -11.43 0.96
C GLY A 46 23.92 -11.39 -0.08
N THR A 47 23.57 -12.56 -0.59
CA THR A 47 22.60 -12.69 -1.70
C THR A 47 21.15 -12.62 -1.22
N VAL A 48 20.23 -12.36 -2.15
CA VAL A 48 18.79 -12.38 -1.86
C VAL A 48 18.35 -13.75 -1.32
N ARG A 49 18.87 -14.85 -1.87
CA ARG A 49 18.61 -16.21 -1.38
C ARG A 49 18.97 -16.34 0.10
N GLN A 50 20.16 -15.88 0.50
CA GLN A 50 20.60 -15.92 1.89
C GLN A 50 19.71 -15.06 2.79
N LEU A 51 19.31 -13.87 2.32
CA LEU A 51 18.41 -12.98 3.05
C LEU A 51 17.03 -13.64 3.29
N LEU A 52 16.42 -14.21 2.26
CA LEU A 52 15.11 -14.88 2.34
C LEU A 52 15.17 -16.11 3.23
N HIS A 53 16.19 -16.96 3.09
CA HIS A 53 16.40 -18.09 3.99
C HIS A 53 16.62 -17.66 5.44
N LYS A 54 17.30 -16.54 5.69
CA LYS A 54 17.51 -16.04 7.05
C LYS A 54 16.23 -15.50 7.69
N ARG A 55 15.34 -14.88 6.91
CA ARG A 55 14.19 -14.11 7.42
C ARG A 55 12.88 -14.87 7.38
N ILE A 56 12.66 -15.70 6.37
CA ILE A 56 11.37 -16.32 6.07
C ILE A 56 11.54 -17.77 5.53
N ARG A 57 12.52 -18.53 6.05
CA ARG A 57 12.89 -19.88 5.54
C ARG A 57 11.69 -20.77 5.21
N ASP A 58 10.83 -21.01 6.20
CA ASP A 58 9.74 -21.99 6.10
C ASP A 58 8.68 -21.52 5.12
N THR A 59 8.34 -20.22 5.15
CA THR A 59 7.38 -19.62 4.23
C THR A 59 7.92 -19.57 2.80
N TYR A 60 9.19 -19.23 2.61
CA TYR A 60 9.82 -19.13 1.30
C TYR A 60 9.86 -20.48 0.57
N LEU A 61 10.03 -21.58 1.30
CA LEU A 61 10.02 -22.93 0.75
C LEU A 61 8.60 -23.49 0.52
N HIS A 62 7.56 -22.79 0.99
CA HIS A 62 6.19 -23.27 0.86
C HIS A 62 5.66 -23.11 -0.58
N PRO A 63 5.21 -24.18 -1.26
CA PRO A 63 4.80 -24.13 -2.67
C PRO A 63 3.73 -23.07 -2.98
N GLN A 64 2.76 -22.89 -2.06
CA GLN A 64 1.72 -21.89 -2.24
C GLN A 64 2.28 -20.46 -2.16
N PHE A 65 3.23 -20.21 -1.25
CA PHE A 65 3.85 -18.87 -1.15
C PHE A 65 4.71 -18.59 -2.38
N MET A 66 5.41 -19.60 -2.90
CA MET A 66 6.13 -19.48 -4.15
C MET A 66 5.21 -19.11 -5.32
N SER A 67 4.06 -19.78 -5.43
CA SER A 67 3.09 -19.53 -6.50
C SER A 67 2.37 -18.18 -6.35
N ASP A 68 1.96 -17.82 -5.14
CA ASP A 68 1.13 -16.64 -4.90
C ASP A 68 1.94 -15.34 -4.76
N VAL A 69 3.21 -15.44 -4.34
CA VAL A 69 4.06 -14.29 -3.99
C VAL A 69 5.39 -14.29 -4.73
N THR A 70 6.24 -15.30 -4.55
CA THR A 70 7.64 -15.28 -5.03
C THR A 70 7.74 -15.21 -6.56
N LYS A 71 6.98 -16.05 -7.27
CA LYS A 71 7.00 -16.14 -8.74
C LYS A 71 6.41 -14.89 -9.41
N PRO A 72 5.20 -14.42 -9.03
CA PRO A 72 4.65 -13.19 -9.61
C PRO A 72 5.54 -11.97 -9.37
N MET A 73 6.22 -11.90 -8.21
CA MET A 73 7.15 -10.82 -7.90
C MET A 73 8.51 -10.97 -8.59
N MET A 74 8.69 -11.98 -9.45
CA MET A 74 9.92 -12.30 -10.19
C MET A 74 11.16 -12.29 -9.28
N ILE A 75 11.09 -12.96 -8.13
CA ILE A 75 12.20 -13.06 -7.18
C ILE A 75 13.20 -14.14 -7.58
N GLU A 76 12.76 -15.16 -8.34
CA GLU A 76 13.62 -16.30 -8.75
C GLU A 76 14.88 -15.84 -9.50
N GLN A 77 14.75 -14.84 -10.39
CA GLN A 77 15.87 -14.26 -11.13
C GLN A 77 16.82 -13.40 -10.28
N LEU A 78 16.42 -13.05 -9.06
CA LEU A 78 17.20 -12.19 -8.15
C LEU A 78 17.92 -13.00 -7.06
N LEU A 79 17.68 -14.30 -6.96
CA LEU A 79 18.10 -15.10 -5.80
C LEU A 79 19.62 -15.07 -5.58
N ASP A 80 20.40 -15.08 -6.65
CA ASP A 80 21.86 -15.15 -6.59
C ASP A 80 22.52 -13.78 -6.68
N GLU A 81 21.73 -12.71 -6.83
CA GLU A 81 22.20 -11.32 -6.79
C GLU A 81 22.49 -10.87 -5.35
N ASP A 82 23.53 -10.05 -5.21
CA ASP A 82 23.85 -9.39 -3.94
C ASP A 82 22.83 -8.30 -3.62
N VAL A 83 22.33 -8.29 -2.38
CA VAL A 83 21.29 -7.34 -1.95
C VAL A 83 21.73 -5.88 -2.12
N LYS A 84 23.04 -5.61 -1.99
CA LYS A 84 23.65 -4.28 -2.18
C LYS A 84 23.65 -3.79 -3.62
N HIS A 85 23.52 -4.68 -4.60
CA HIS A 85 23.55 -4.34 -6.02
C HIS A 85 22.15 -4.23 -6.65
N LEU A 86 21.09 -4.55 -5.91
CA LEU A 86 19.72 -4.46 -6.39
C LEU A 86 19.34 -3.01 -6.74
N SER A 87 18.62 -2.85 -7.84
CA SER A 87 17.92 -1.61 -8.15
C SER A 87 16.83 -1.30 -7.12
N GLY A 88 16.36 -0.05 -7.08
CA GLY A 88 15.29 0.35 -6.15
C GLY A 88 14.01 -0.49 -6.31
N GLY A 89 13.60 -0.81 -7.54
CA GLY A 89 12.42 -1.63 -7.81
C GLY A 89 12.62 -3.11 -7.44
N GLU A 90 13.81 -3.67 -7.64
CA GLU A 90 14.15 -5.03 -7.19
C GLU A 90 14.15 -5.13 -5.67
N LEU A 91 14.82 -4.18 -5.01
CA LEU A 91 14.87 -4.11 -3.55
C LEU A 91 13.47 -3.95 -2.96
N GLN A 92 12.61 -3.15 -3.59
CA GLN A 92 11.21 -2.99 -3.20
C GLN A 92 10.45 -4.32 -3.30
N ARG A 93 10.60 -5.07 -4.40
CA ARG A 93 9.96 -6.39 -4.56
C ARG A 93 10.43 -7.38 -3.51
N VAL A 94 11.74 -7.44 -3.24
CA VAL A 94 12.31 -8.29 -2.19
C VAL A 94 11.75 -7.91 -0.81
N ALA A 95 11.67 -6.61 -0.49
CA ALA A 95 11.13 -6.14 0.79
C ALA A 95 9.64 -6.51 0.95
N LEU A 96 8.84 -6.44 -0.12
CA LEU A 96 7.44 -6.87 -0.11
C LEU A 96 7.32 -8.38 0.14
N VAL A 97 8.12 -9.20 -0.56
CA VAL A 97 8.12 -10.66 -0.34
C VAL A 97 8.56 -11.01 1.08
N MET A 98 9.57 -10.34 1.63
CA MET A 98 9.96 -10.53 3.03
C MET A 98 8.87 -10.15 4.01
N ALA A 99 8.18 -9.02 3.78
CA ALA A 99 7.12 -8.56 4.64
C ALA A 99 5.93 -9.55 4.63
N LEU A 100 5.51 -10.00 3.45
CA LEU A 100 4.44 -10.99 3.30
C LEU A 100 4.83 -12.36 3.85
N GLY A 101 6.10 -12.75 3.72
CA GLY A 101 6.59 -14.06 4.17
C GLY A 101 6.75 -14.19 5.69
N LYS A 102 6.80 -13.07 6.42
CA LYS A 102 6.86 -13.07 7.89
C LYS A 102 5.47 -13.42 8.44
N PRO A 103 5.31 -14.47 9.27
CA PRO A 103 4.05 -14.77 9.93
C PRO A 103 3.61 -13.57 10.77
N ALA A 104 2.41 -13.05 10.52
CA ALA A 104 1.85 -11.91 11.23
C ALA A 104 0.32 -11.95 11.24
N ASP A 105 -0.28 -11.28 12.22
CA ASP A 105 -1.72 -11.02 12.29
C ASP A 105 -2.10 -9.76 11.52
N ILE A 106 -1.20 -8.77 11.54
CA ILE A 106 -1.34 -7.52 10.79
C ILE A 106 -0.09 -7.25 9.96
N TYR A 107 -0.31 -6.90 8.71
CA TYR A 107 0.71 -6.42 7.78
C TYR A 107 0.63 -4.90 7.66
N LEU A 108 1.73 -4.21 7.92
CA LEU A 108 1.85 -2.77 7.76
C LEU A 108 2.76 -2.52 6.57
N ILE A 109 2.25 -1.91 5.51
CA ILE A 109 2.98 -1.73 4.25
C ILE A 109 2.97 -0.24 3.90
N ASP A 110 4.12 0.40 4.03
CA ASP A 110 4.28 1.82 3.74
C ASP A 110 4.91 2.03 2.34
N GLU A 111 4.13 2.64 1.45
CA GLU A 111 4.44 2.91 0.04
C GLU A 111 4.99 1.68 -0.74
N PRO A 112 4.16 0.65 -0.97
CA PRO A 112 4.51 -0.47 -1.84
C PRO A 112 4.76 -0.09 -3.31
N SER A 113 4.22 1.03 -3.80
CA SER A 113 4.38 1.51 -5.19
C SER A 113 5.73 2.18 -5.50
N ALA A 114 6.50 2.53 -4.47
CA ALA A 114 7.78 3.23 -4.62
C ALA A 114 8.75 2.47 -5.54
N TYR A 115 9.38 3.19 -6.47
CA TYR A 115 10.33 2.66 -7.48
C TYR A 115 9.79 1.61 -8.46
N LEU A 116 8.53 1.18 -8.32
CA LEU A 116 7.89 0.25 -9.25
C LEU A 116 7.34 1.00 -10.47
N ASP A 117 7.50 0.41 -11.64
CA ASP A 117 6.80 0.83 -12.86
C ASP A 117 5.30 0.46 -12.83
N SER A 118 4.55 0.85 -13.86
CA SER A 118 3.10 0.63 -13.89
C SER A 118 2.70 -0.85 -13.83
N ASP A 119 3.46 -1.72 -14.49
CA ASP A 119 3.13 -3.14 -14.57
C ASP A 119 3.49 -3.85 -13.26
N GLN A 120 4.65 -3.51 -12.70
CA GLN A 120 5.09 -3.99 -11.40
C GLN A 120 4.15 -3.55 -10.28
N ARG A 121 3.60 -2.33 -10.31
CA ARG A 121 2.58 -1.87 -9.34
C ARG A 121 1.32 -2.73 -9.38
N ILE A 122 0.82 -3.03 -10.58
CA ILE A 122 -0.38 -3.87 -10.76
C ILE A 122 -0.12 -5.27 -10.20
N VAL A 123 1.04 -5.86 -10.51
CA VAL A 123 1.43 -7.18 -10.01
C VAL A 123 1.55 -7.15 -8.48
N ALA A 124 2.26 -6.18 -7.92
CA ALA A 124 2.42 -6.04 -6.47
C ALA A 124 1.05 -5.88 -5.77
N ALA A 125 0.15 -5.06 -6.31
CA ALA A 125 -1.19 -4.87 -5.76
C ALA A 125 -2.00 -6.18 -5.78
N LYS A 126 -1.95 -6.94 -6.87
CA LYS A 126 -2.60 -8.26 -6.99
C LYS A 126 -2.05 -9.26 -5.97
N VAL A 127 -0.72 -9.33 -5.85
CA VAL A 127 -0.03 -10.24 -4.91
C VAL A 127 -0.42 -9.92 -3.47
N ILE A 128 -0.34 -8.64 -3.07
CA ILE A 128 -0.70 -8.20 -1.72
C ILE A 128 -2.17 -8.56 -1.44
N LYS A 129 -3.11 -8.18 -2.32
CA LYS A 129 -4.53 -8.44 -2.10
C LYS A 129 -4.84 -9.93 -1.98
N ARG A 130 -4.34 -10.73 -2.93
CA ARG A 130 -4.56 -12.19 -2.95
C ARG A 130 -3.99 -12.86 -1.71
N TYR A 131 -2.76 -12.53 -1.34
CA TYR A 131 -2.11 -13.12 -0.17
C TYR A 131 -2.88 -12.81 1.12
N ILE A 132 -3.23 -11.53 1.34
CA ILE A 132 -3.95 -11.09 2.55
C ILE A 132 -5.33 -11.76 2.64
N LEU A 133 -6.05 -11.87 1.51
CA LEU A 133 -7.35 -12.54 1.43
C LEU A 133 -7.23 -14.05 1.72
N HIS A 134 -6.29 -14.74 1.07
CA HIS A 134 -6.08 -16.18 1.24
C HIS A 134 -5.64 -16.53 2.67
N ALA A 135 -4.74 -15.73 3.24
CA ALA A 135 -4.24 -15.93 4.61
C ALA A 135 -5.26 -15.50 5.69
N LYS A 136 -6.38 -14.88 5.31
CA LYS A 136 -7.38 -14.30 6.22
C LYS A 136 -6.75 -13.35 7.25
N LYS A 137 -5.85 -12.48 6.77
CA LYS A 137 -5.13 -11.50 7.58
C LYS A 137 -5.62 -10.08 7.28
N THR A 138 -5.15 -9.12 8.06
CA THR A 138 -5.45 -7.69 7.85
C THR A 138 -4.19 -6.95 7.42
N ALA A 139 -4.34 -5.95 6.53
CA ALA A 139 -3.25 -5.08 6.13
C ALA A 139 -3.61 -3.60 6.25
N PHE A 140 -2.70 -2.80 6.79
CA PHE A 140 -2.72 -1.34 6.65
C PHE A 140 -1.72 -0.95 5.58
N ILE A 141 -2.21 -0.24 4.56
CA ILE A 141 -1.43 0.16 3.41
C ILE A 141 -1.45 1.68 3.33
N VAL A 142 -0.28 2.31 3.36
CA VAL A 142 -0.10 3.73 3.04
C VAL A 142 0.30 3.82 1.58
N GLU A 143 -0.48 4.57 0.80
CA GLU A 143 -0.26 4.69 -0.63
C GLU A 143 -0.58 6.10 -1.12
N HIS A 144 0.13 6.47 -2.19
CA HIS A 144 -0.09 7.69 -2.95
C HIS A 144 -0.49 7.39 -4.40
N ASP A 145 -0.30 6.15 -4.87
CA ASP A 145 -0.81 5.71 -6.16
C ASP A 145 -2.31 5.40 -6.06
N PHE A 146 -3.10 6.19 -6.79
CA PHE A 146 -4.56 6.11 -6.76
C PHE A 146 -5.11 4.75 -7.23
N ILE A 147 -4.49 4.16 -8.25
CA ILE A 147 -4.94 2.88 -8.83
C ILE A 147 -4.64 1.75 -7.84
N MET A 148 -3.43 1.74 -7.27
CA MET A 148 -3.02 0.76 -6.29
C MET A 148 -3.86 0.87 -5.01
N ALA A 149 -4.06 2.09 -4.49
CA ALA A 149 -4.87 2.32 -3.30
C ALA A 149 -6.32 1.83 -3.48
N THR A 150 -6.97 2.18 -4.60
CA THR A 150 -8.35 1.77 -4.87
C THR A 150 -8.50 0.29 -5.18
N TYR A 151 -7.45 -0.37 -5.69
CA TYR A 151 -7.45 -1.82 -5.90
C TYR A 151 -7.33 -2.59 -4.58
N LEU A 152 -6.49 -2.10 -3.66
CA LEU A 152 -6.15 -2.77 -2.40
C LEU A 152 -7.15 -2.52 -1.28
N ALA A 153 -7.81 -1.36 -1.25
CA ALA A 153 -8.58 -0.93 -0.10
C ALA A 153 -10.03 -1.44 -0.10
N ASP A 154 -10.43 -2.06 1.01
CA ASP A 154 -11.84 -2.27 1.36
C ASP A 154 -12.40 -1.08 2.16
N ARG A 155 -11.55 -0.49 3.01
CA ARG A 155 -11.84 0.71 3.80
C ARG A 155 -10.69 1.71 3.71
N VAL A 156 -11.01 2.98 3.88
CA VAL A 156 -10.06 4.09 3.80
C VAL A 156 -10.05 4.87 5.11
N VAL A 157 -8.86 5.06 5.66
CA VAL A 157 -8.57 6.05 6.69
C VAL A 157 -8.04 7.29 5.99
N VAL A 158 -8.78 8.39 6.11
CA VAL A 158 -8.39 9.70 5.57
C VAL A 158 -7.69 10.49 6.67
N TYR A 159 -6.60 11.15 6.31
CA TYR A 159 -5.86 12.06 7.18
C TYR A 159 -6.06 13.49 6.70
N ASP A 160 -6.49 14.34 7.62
CA ASP A 160 -6.67 15.78 7.43
C ASP A 160 -5.78 16.57 8.38
N GLY A 161 -5.65 17.88 8.15
CA GLY A 161 -4.82 18.79 8.92
C GLY A 161 -3.76 19.47 8.06
N LYS A 162 -2.93 20.31 8.69
CA LYS A 162 -1.90 21.06 7.99
C LYS A 162 -0.55 20.33 8.07
N PRO A 163 0.06 19.92 6.93
CA PRO A 163 1.34 19.23 6.90
C PRO A 163 2.40 19.84 7.81
N GLY A 164 2.97 19.02 8.70
CA GLY A 164 4.03 19.44 9.63
C GLY A 164 3.57 20.31 10.80
N ILE A 165 2.26 20.57 10.94
CA ILE A 165 1.68 21.32 12.06
C ILE A 165 0.76 20.42 12.89
N ASP A 166 -0.31 19.94 12.29
CA ASP A 166 -1.29 19.08 12.93
C ASP A 166 -1.86 18.05 11.95
N CYS A 167 -2.43 16.98 12.49
CA CYS A 167 -3.18 16.03 11.70
C CYS A 167 -4.24 15.31 12.53
N THR A 168 -5.31 14.88 11.87
CA THR A 168 -6.35 14.02 12.43
C THR A 168 -6.55 12.82 11.51
N ALA A 169 -6.43 11.62 12.07
CA ALA A 169 -6.77 10.37 11.39
C ALA A 169 -8.25 10.06 11.62
N HIS A 170 -9.05 9.99 10.56
CA HIS A 170 -10.47 9.65 10.66
C HIS A 170 -10.68 8.16 10.92
N THR A 171 -11.86 7.79 11.43
CA THR A 171 -12.22 6.37 11.55
C THR A 171 -12.30 5.70 10.17
N PRO A 172 -11.97 4.40 10.03
CA PRO A 172 -12.00 3.72 8.74
C PRO A 172 -13.39 3.79 8.07
N GLN A 173 -13.48 4.42 6.90
CA GLN A 173 -14.72 4.59 6.14
C GLN A 173 -14.80 3.62 4.96
N PRO A 174 -16.00 3.34 4.41
CA PRO A 174 -16.13 2.66 3.12
C PRO A 174 -15.32 3.38 2.02
N LEU A 175 -14.81 2.61 1.04
CA LEU A 175 -13.95 3.13 -0.04
C LEU A 175 -14.53 4.37 -0.72
N LEU A 176 -15.79 4.32 -1.16
CA LEU A 176 -16.43 5.44 -1.86
C LEU A 176 -16.46 6.71 -1.01
N THR A 177 -16.87 6.61 0.26
CA THR A 177 -16.94 7.74 1.19
C THR A 177 -15.56 8.31 1.45
N GLY A 178 -14.58 7.46 1.80
CA GLY A 178 -13.23 7.92 2.12
C GLY A 178 -12.52 8.56 0.93
N MET A 179 -12.69 8.02 -0.28
CA MET A 179 -12.11 8.60 -1.49
C MET A 179 -12.75 9.95 -1.83
N ASN A 180 -14.06 10.11 -1.66
CA ASN A 180 -14.71 11.40 -1.89
C ASN A 180 -14.23 12.47 -0.90
N ILE A 181 -14.08 12.13 0.38
CA ILE A 181 -13.53 13.07 1.38
C ILE A 181 -12.10 13.46 1.02
N PHE A 182 -11.23 12.47 0.74
CA PHE A 182 -9.83 12.72 0.40
C PHE A 182 -9.67 13.60 -0.84
N LEU A 183 -10.40 13.30 -1.93
CA LEU A 183 -10.32 14.07 -3.17
C LEU A 183 -10.92 15.47 -3.04
N LYS A 184 -11.98 15.62 -2.25
CA LYS A 184 -12.55 16.92 -1.91
C LYS A 184 -11.53 17.80 -1.20
N ASN A 185 -10.80 17.26 -0.23
CA ASN A 185 -9.79 18.01 0.52
C ASN A 185 -8.61 18.45 -0.34
N LEU A 186 -8.29 17.69 -1.40
CA LEU A 186 -7.28 18.07 -2.39
C LEU A 186 -7.80 19.00 -3.49
N GLU A 187 -9.11 19.29 -3.52
CA GLU A 187 -9.79 20.03 -4.60
C GLU A 187 -9.56 19.44 -6.01
N ILE A 188 -9.30 18.14 -6.10
CA ILE A 188 -9.01 17.41 -7.35
C ILE A 188 -10.15 16.46 -7.67
N THR A 189 -10.57 16.42 -8.94
CA THR A 189 -11.54 15.45 -9.43
C THR A 189 -10.96 14.52 -10.48
N PHE A 190 -11.51 13.30 -10.56
CA PHE A 190 -11.12 12.29 -11.54
C PHE A 190 -12.31 11.95 -12.44
N ARG A 191 -12.03 11.78 -13.73
CA ARG A 191 -12.91 11.11 -14.69
C ARG A 191 -12.31 9.76 -15.08
N ARG A 192 -13.15 8.87 -15.59
CA ARG A 192 -12.69 7.65 -16.24
C ARG A 192 -12.53 7.88 -17.74
N ASP A 193 -11.47 7.32 -18.28
CA ASP A 193 -11.31 7.18 -19.72
C ASP A 193 -12.34 6.14 -20.23
N PRO A 194 -13.16 6.47 -21.24
CA PRO A 194 -14.21 5.56 -21.71
C PRO A 194 -13.68 4.31 -22.42
N THR A 195 -12.42 4.32 -22.86
CA THR A 195 -11.85 3.21 -23.65
C THR A 195 -11.13 2.19 -22.78
N ASN A 196 -10.38 2.65 -21.78
CA ASN A 196 -9.50 1.82 -20.96
C ASN A 196 -9.81 1.90 -19.47
N PHE A 197 -10.85 2.65 -19.08
CA PHE A 197 -11.33 2.82 -17.70
C PHE A 197 -10.28 3.37 -16.73
N ARG A 198 -9.13 3.86 -17.21
CA ARG A 198 -8.10 4.44 -16.36
C ARG A 198 -8.59 5.76 -15.76
N PRO A 199 -8.28 6.04 -14.49
CA PRO A 199 -8.56 7.32 -13.89
C PRO A 199 -7.72 8.41 -14.54
N ARG A 200 -8.34 9.54 -14.85
CA ARG A 200 -7.73 10.73 -15.45
C ARG A 200 -8.12 11.96 -14.63
N ILE A 201 -7.12 12.73 -14.23
CA ILE A 201 -7.33 14.00 -13.53
C ILE A 201 -8.07 14.97 -14.47
N ASN A 202 -9.08 15.66 -13.93
CA ASN A 202 -9.71 16.77 -14.63
C ASN A 202 -8.86 18.04 -14.54
N LYS A 203 -8.89 18.84 -15.60
CA LYS A 203 -8.30 20.18 -15.53
C LYS A 203 -9.11 21.01 -14.54
N ASN A 204 -8.42 21.75 -13.68
CA ASN A 204 -9.05 22.61 -12.69
C ASN A 204 -10.02 23.59 -13.39
N ASN A 205 -11.22 23.76 -12.84
CA ASN A 205 -12.28 24.61 -13.38
C ASN A 205 -12.81 24.21 -14.78
N SER A 206 -12.51 23.00 -15.27
CA SER A 206 -13.18 22.47 -16.46
C SER A 206 -14.65 22.16 -16.17
N VAL A 207 -15.49 22.10 -17.21
CA VAL A 207 -16.93 21.79 -17.07
C VAL A 207 -17.17 20.55 -16.21
N LYS A 208 -16.45 19.45 -16.49
CA LYS A 208 -16.54 18.20 -15.72
C LYS A 208 -16.06 18.33 -14.27
N ASP A 209 -15.04 19.15 -14.03
CA ASP A 209 -14.54 19.40 -12.66
C ASP A 209 -15.58 20.13 -11.82
N VAL A 210 -16.20 21.17 -12.39
CA VAL A 210 -17.27 21.95 -11.73
C VAL A 210 -18.51 21.10 -11.48
N GLU A 211 -18.95 20.30 -12.46
CA GLU A 211 -20.07 19.36 -12.30
C GLU A 211 -19.83 18.33 -11.18
N GLN A 212 -18.63 17.75 -11.13
CA GLN A 212 -18.26 16.76 -10.11
C GLN A 212 -18.14 17.37 -8.70
N LYS A 213 -17.54 18.57 -8.59
CA LYS A 213 -17.47 19.30 -7.32
C LYS A 213 -18.86 19.69 -6.81
N THR A 214 -19.74 20.17 -7.69
CA THR A 214 -21.11 20.58 -7.34
C THR A 214 -21.97 19.40 -6.90
N SER A 215 -21.83 18.25 -7.57
CA SER A 215 -22.55 17.02 -7.21
C SER A 215 -21.96 16.29 -5.98
N GLY A 216 -20.77 16.69 -5.53
CA GLY A 216 -20.04 15.98 -4.47
C GLY A 216 -19.47 14.62 -4.89
N GLN A 217 -19.48 14.30 -6.19
CA GLN A 217 -19.01 13.02 -6.74
C GLN A 217 -17.59 13.17 -7.31
N TYR A 218 -16.61 12.98 -6.43
CA TYR A 218 -15.19 13.02 -6.79
C TYR A 218 -14.66 11.64 -7.22
N PHE A 219 -15.29 10.57 -6.73
CA PHE A 219 -14.88 9.19 -6.99
C PHE A 219 -16.02 8.30 -7.49
N PHE A 220 -15.71 7.38 -8.42
CA PHE A 220 -16.66 6.43 -9.00
C PHE A 220 -16.14 4.99 -8.85
N VAL A 221 -16.91 4.15 -8.16
CA VAL A 221 -16.65 2.71 -8.03
C VAL A 221 -17.24 1.98 -9.24
N ASP A 222 -16.50 1.02 -9.81
CA ASP A 222 -17.09 0.12 -10.81
C ASP A 222 -17.95 -0.92 -10.10
N THR A 223 -19.24 -0.95 -10.39
CA THR A 223 -20.14 -2.04 -9.99
C THR A 223 -19.91 -3.33 -10.79
N ALA A 224 -19.02 -3.32 -11.79
CA ALA A 224 -18.69 -4.48 -12.60
C ALA A 224 -17.67 -5.44 -11.95
N ARG A 225 -17.06 -5.06 -10.81
CA ARG A 225 -15.98 -5.85 -10.17
C ARG A 225 -16.47 -7.01 -9.30
N ASP A 226 -17.77 -7.12 -9.06
CA ASP A 226 -18.36 -8.24 -8.29
C ASP A 226 -18.66 -9.47 -9.15
N LYS A 227 -18.15 -9.56 -10.39
CA LYS A 227 -18.51 -10.61 -11.35
C LYS A 227 -17.41 -11.62 -11.72
N ASP A 228 -16.18 -11.50 -11.21
CA ASP A 228 -15.09 -12.46 -11.48
C ASP A 228 -14.44 -13.01 -10.21
#